data_AF-A0A9E2JIT0-F1
#
_entry.id   AF-A0A9E2JIT0-F1
#
_cell.length_a   1.000
_cell.length_b   1.000
_cell.length_c   1.000
_cell.angle_alpha   90.00
_cell.angle_beta   90.00
_cell.angle_gamma   90.00
#
_symmetry.space_group_name_H-M   'P 1'
#
loop_
_entity.id
_entity.type
_entity.pdbx_description
1 polymer ?
#
loop_
_entity_poly.entity_id
_entity_poly.type
_entity_poly.pdbx_seq_one_letter_code
_entity_poly.pdbx_strand_id
1 'polypeptide(L)'
;MPINFHTVSYPFTPSDLKKRIDYDGGSDPVYVGYAAPGTADSAAAWQIQKITYTGGLVSGIDFAGGTNDYNRVWDDRASYTYS
;
A
#
# COMPACT_ATOMS: atom_id res chain seq x y z
N MET A 1 27.73 -19.95 -5.14
CA MET A 1 26.82 -19.24 -6.07
C MET A 1 26.24 -18.06 -5.29
N PRO A 2 26.51 -16.80 -5.63
CA PRO A 2 25.88 -15.69 -4.91
C PRO A 2 24.41 -15.59 -5.33
N ILE A 3 23.53 -15.72 -4.35
CA ILE A 3 22.11 -15.46 -4.48
C ILE A 3 21.91 -13.97 -4.77
N ASN A 4 21.33 -13.68 -5.92
CA ASN A 4 21.06 -12.32 -6.39
C ASN A 4 19.87 -11.78 -5.58
N PHE A 5 20.13 -11.18 -4.42
CA PHE A 5 19.12 -10.42 -3.72
C PHE A 5 18.82 -9.19 -4.58
N HIS A 6 17.69 -9.21 -5.28
CA HIS A 6 17.12 -7.99 -5.83
C HIS A 6 16.63 -7.18 -4.62
N THR A 7 17.55 -6.46 -3.98
CA THR A 7 17.25 -5.65 -2.81
C THR A 7 16.40 -4.50 -3.31
N VAL A 8 15.07 -4.64 -3.22
CA VAL A 8 14.20 -3.47 -3.20
C VAL A 8 14.68 -2.67 -1.99
N SER A 9 15.46 -1.63 -2.25
CA SER A 9 16.07 -0.81 -1.22
C SER A 9 14.99 0.08 -0.66
N TYR A 10 14.21 -0.45 0.28
CA TYR A 10 13.31 0.36 1.08
C TYR A 10 14.18 1.29 1.94
N PRO A 11 13.97 2.62 1.95
CA PRO A 11 14.71 3.54 2.81
C PRO A 11 14.48 3.28 4.32
N PHE A 12 13.58 2.35 4.65
CA PHE A 12 13.19 1.97 6.01
C PHE A 12 12.99 0.45 6.10
N THR A 13 13.26 -0.15 7.26
CA THR A 13 12.94 -1.56 7.49
C THR A 13 11.41 -1.77 7.48
N PRO A 14 10.90 -2.86 6.88
CA PRO A 14 9.45 -3.10 6.80
C PRO A 14 8.76 -3.21 8.16
N SER A 15 9.52 -3.43 9.25
CA SER A 15 9.03 -3.42 10.63
C SER A 15 8.75 -2.02 11.19
N ASP A 16 9.29 -0.97 10.58
CA ASP A 16 9.16 0.42 11.06
C ASP A 16 8.04 1.18 10.33
N LEU A 17 7.51 0.63 9.23
CA LEU A 17 6.49 1.28 8.42
C LEU A 17 5.15 1.39 9.18
N LYS A 18 4.60 2.60 9.21
CA LYS A 18 3.21 2.86 9.59
C LYS A 18 2.30 2.20 8.56
N LYS A 19 1.44 1.29 9.01
CA LYS A 19 0.38 0.70 8.20
C LYS A 19 -0.94 1.42 8.46
N ARG A 20 -1.67 1.72 7.40
CA ARG A 20 -3.09 2.10 7.48
C ARG A 20 -3.94 1.13 6.70
N ILE A 21 -5.15 0.92 7.18
CA ILE A 21 -6.12 0.02 6.58
C ILE A 21 -7.44 0.75 6.57
N ASP A 22 -8.10 0.75 5.41
CA ASP A 22 -9.44 1.29 5.21
C ASP A 22 -10.36 0.16 4.74
N TYR A 23 -11.57 0.12 5.27
CA TYR A 23 -12.55 -0.93 5.01
C TYR A 23 -13.63 -0.50 4.00
N ASP A 24 -13.53 0.71 3.43
CA ASP A 24 -14.48 1.28 2.47
C ASP A 24 -15.96 1.15 2.91
N GLY A 25 -16.20 1.28 4.22
CA GLY A 25 -17.54 1.15 4.82
C GLY A 25 -18.06 -0.30 5.00
N GLY A 26 -17.26 -1.32 4.68
CA GLY A 26 -17.57 -2.73 4.89
C GLY A 26 -16.85 -3.36 6.09
N SER A 27 -16.89 -4.69 6.16
CA SER A 27 -16.15 -5.50 7.16
C SER A 27 -14.76 -5.92 6.69
N ASP A 28 -14.53 -5.90 5.37
CA ASP A 28 -13.30 -6.39 4.75
C ASP A 28 -12.35 -5.22 4.40
N PRO A 29 -11.04 -5.36 4.67
CA PRO A 29 -10.09 -4.28 4.40
C PRO A 29 -9.87 -4.10 2.90
N VAL A 30 -10.35 -3.00 2.32
CA VAL A 30 -10.27 -2.72 0.89
C VAL A 30 -8.96 -2.01 0.52
N TYR A 31 -8.47 -1.10 1.35
CA TYR A 31 -7.24 -0.36 1.08
C TYR A 31 -6.21 -0.56 2.17
N VAL A 32 -4.95 -0.74 1.80
CA VAL A 32 -3.83 -0.86 2.72
C VAL A 32 -2.71 0.08 2.30
N GLY A 33 -2.32 0.97 3.20
CA GLY A 33 -1.29 1.97 3.00
C GLY A 33 -0.07 1.69 3.86
N TYR A 34 1.11 1.95 3.31
CA TYR A 34 2.41 1.83 3.99
C TYR A 34 3.16 3.15 3.83
N ALA A 35 3.68 3.69 4.93
CA ALA A 35 4.51 4.89 4.93
C ALA A 35 5.48 4.89 6.11
N ALA A 36 6.43 5.83 6.12
CA ALA A 36 7.30 6.03 7.28
C ALA A 36 6.49 6.46 8.52
N PRO A 37 6.91 6.08 9.74
CA PRO A 37 6.24 6.54 10.96
C PRO A 37 6.36 8.06 11.07
N GLY A 38 5.27 8.71 11.49
CA GLY A 38 5.16 10.17 11.50
C GLY A 38 4.73 10.80 10.16
N THR A 39 4.60 10.02 9.08
CA THR A 39 4.02 10.53 7.83
C THR A 39 2.55 10.92 8.03
N ALA A 40 2.23 12.16 7.68
CA ALA A 40 0.86 12.67 7.65
C ALA A 40 0.07 12.00 6.51
N ASP A 41 -1.22 11.79 6.71
CA ASP A 41 -2.05 11.10 5.71
C ASP A 41 -2.19 11.90 4.40
N SER A 42 -2.05 13.23 4.51
CA SER A 42 -2.05 14.16 3.39
C SER A 42 -0.67 14.35 2.72
N ALA A 43 0.37 13.64 3.18
CA ALA A 43 1.70 13.71 2.57
C ALA A 43 1.84 12.70 1.41
N ALA A 44 2.52 13.07 0.33
CA ALA A 44 2.77 12.19 -0.81
C ALA A 44 3.98 11.25 -0.54
N ALA A 45 3.87 10.43 0.50
CA ALA A 45 4.91 9.49 0.93
C ALA A 45 4.34 8.09 1.28
N TRP A 46 3.11 7.81 0.84
CA TRP A 46 2.45 6.54 1.03
C TRP A 46 2.57 5.67 -0.21
N GLN A 47 2.66 4.38 0.04
CA GLN A 47 2.43 3.32 -0.92
C GLN A 47 1.07 2.73 -0.58
N ILE A 48 0.15 2.70 -1.54
CA ILE A 48 -1.23 2.27 -1.32
C ILE A 48 -1.53 1.06 -2.19
N GLN A 49 -2.14 0.07 -1.58
CA GLN A 49 -2.59 -1.16 -2.21
C GLN A 49 -4.10 -1.29 -2.04
N LYS A 50 -4.78 -1.77 -3.07
CA LYS A 50 -6.18 -2.14 -3.02
C LYS A 50 -6.30 -3.65 -3.05
N ILE A 51 -7.04 -4.18 -2.10
CA ILE A 51 -7.36 -5.60 -2.00
C ILE A 51 -8.69 -5.82 -2.70
N THR A 52 -8.71 -6.77 -3.63
CA THR A 52 -9.92 -7.22 -4.31
C THR A 52 -10.36 -8.57 -3.76
N TYR A 53 -11.66 -8.75 -3.61
CA TYR A 53 -12.26 -9.94 -3.01
C TYR A 53 -13.15 -10.65 -4.02
N THR A 54 -13.00 -11.97 -4.13
CA THR A 54 -13.87 -12.84 -4.94
C THR A 54 -14.42 -13.93 -4.03
N GLY A 55 -15.74 -14.00 -3.86
CA GLY A 55 -16.37 -14.98 -2.99
C GLY A 55 -16.01 -14.85 -1.50
N GLY A 56 -15.68 -13.64 -1.03
CA GLY A 56 -15.26 -13.38 0.35
C GLY A 56 -13.79 -13.74 0.65
N LEU A 57 -13.02 -14.11 -0.37
CA LEU A 57 -11.60 -14.40 -0.27
C LEU A 57 -10.80 -13.33 -1.01
N VAL A 58 -9.63 -12.99 -0.49
CA VAL A 58 -8.69 -12.10 -1.19
C VAL A 58 -8.32 -12.75 -2.53
N SER A 59 -8.66 -12.07 -3.61
CA SER A 59 -8.48 -12.52 -4.99
C SER A 59 -7.36 -11.77 -5.70
N GLY A 60 -6.98 -10.60 -5.21
CA GLY A 60 -5.94 -9.77 -5.81
C GLY A 60 -5.51 -8.63 -4.90
N ILE A 61 -4.31 -8.12 -5.18
CA ILE A 61 -3.74 -6.94 -4.54
C ILE A 61 -3.14 -6.09 -5.65
N ASP A 62 -3.72 -4.93 -5.89
CA ASP A 62 -3.33 -3.99 -6.93
C ASP A 62 -2.67 -2.75 -6.32
N PHE A 63 -1.71 -2.14 -7.01
CA PHE A 63 -1.00 -0.96 -6.48
C PHE A 63 -1.60 0.33 -7.02
N ALA A 64 -1.63 1.37 -6.19
CA ALA A 64 -2.08 2.69 -6.60
C ALA A 64 -1.14 3.27 -7.68
N GLY A 65 -1.68 3.43 -8.88
CA GLY A 65 -0.99 3.85 -10.10
C GLY A 65 -0.22 2.74 -10.81
N GLY A 66 -0.42 1.47 -10.43
CA GLY A 66 0.30 0.34 -11.02
C GLY A 66 1.79 0.30 -10.69
N THR A 67 2.24 1.11 -9.72
CA THR A 67 3.64 1.19 -9.32
C THR A 67 3.80 1.09 -7.81
N ASN A 68 4.94 0.54 -7.40
CA ASN A 68 5.31 0.35 -6.00
C ASN A 68 5.99 1.60 -5.40
N ASP A 69 5.54 2.80 -5.79
CA ASP A 69 6.16 4.05 -5.38
C ASP A 69 5.54 4.58 -4.08
N TYR A 70 6.39 5.15 -3.22
CA TYR A 70 5.99 5.88 -2.01
C TYR A 70 5.76 7.36 -2.34
N ASN A 71 4.88 7.65 -3.29
CA ASN A 71 4.55 9.01 -3.74
C ASN A 71 3.04 9.28 -3.77
N ARG A 72 2.25 8.43 -3.10
CA ARG A 72 0.79 8.56 -3.01
C ARG A 72 0.40 9.23 -1.70
N VAL A 73 -0.79 9.81 -1.69
CA VAL A 73 -1.40 10.48 -0.55
C VAL A 73 -2.51 9.58 -0.02
N TRP A 74 -2.50 9.24 1.27
CA TRP A 74 -3.51 8.33 1.83
C TRP A 74 -4.92 8.93 1.77
N ASP A 75 -5.07 10.25 1.96
CA ASP A 75 -6.37 10.93 1.83
C ASP A 75 -7.02 10.67 0.45
N ASP A 76 -6.22 10.67 -0.62
CA ASP A 76 -6.67 10.46 -2.00
C ASP A 76 -6.77 8.98 -2.42
N ARG A 77 -6.68 8.03 -1.48
CA ARG A 77 -6.67 6.58 -1.76
C ARG A 77 -7.79 6.13 -2.70
N ALA A 78 -9.01 6.65 -2.57
CA ALA A 78 -10.13 6.25 -3.42
C ALA A 78 -10.06 6.84 -4.85
N SER A 79 -9.28 7.90 -5.05
CA SER A 79 -9.15 8.62 -6.32
C SER A 79 -8.11 8.03 -7.27
N TYR A 80 -7.23 7.16 -6.77
CA TYR A 80 -6.19 6.53 -7.61
C TYR A 80 -6.75 5.39 -8.47
N THR A 81 -6.10 5.18 -9.61
CA THR A 81 -6.29 3.98 -10.43
C THR A 81 -5.45 2.85 -9.87
N TYR A 82 -5.99 1.64 -9.82
CA TYR A 82 -5.31 0.46 -9.26
C TYR A 82 -5.06 -0.56 -10.36
N SER A 83 -3.83 -1.05 -10.48
CA SER A 83 -3.40 -2.08 -11.44
C SER A 83 -2.16 -2.81 -10.95
#